data_AF-A0A1B0AF20-F1
#
_entry.id   AF-A0A1B0AF20-F1
#
_cell.length_a   1.000
_cell.length_b   1.000
_cell.length_c   1.000
_cell.angle_alpha   90.00
_cell.angle_beta   90.00
_cell.angle_gamma   90.00
#
_symmetry.space_group_name_H-M   'P 1'
#
loop_
_entity.id
_entity.type
_entity.pdbx_description
1 polymer ?
#
loop_
_entity_poly.entity_id
_entity_poly.type
_entity_poly.pdbx_seq_one_letter_code
_entity_poly.pdbx_strand_id
1 'polypeptide(L)'
;MCTENCTSAIETPHYIVNNLCYRYRHVQINNDGASEFYKKFGFEIVETHKHYYKCIESTDAFVLEKTVTNEKPPDHAHSNGHTEKAEKKT
;
A
#
# COMPACT_ATOMS: atom_id res chain seq x y z
N MET A 1 3.53 1.87 29.52
CA MET A 1 4.13 1.72 28.19
C MET A 1 3.85 0.30 27.74
N CYS A 2 2.76 0.05 27.02
CA CYS A 2 2.39 -1.31 26.61
C CYS A 2 3.19 -1.68 25.36
N THR A 3 4.24 -2.47 25.57
CA THR A 3 5.07 -3.06 24.53
C THR A 3 4.76 -4.54 24.42
N GLU A 4 3.60 -4.91 23.86
CA GLU A 4 3.39 -6.28 23.38
C GLU A 4 2.59 -6.25 22.07
N ASN A 5 3.31 -6.56 20.99
CA ASN A 5 2.89 -6.94 19.64
C ASN A 5 1.37 -7.04 19.38
N CYS A 6 0.74 -5.91 19.06
CA CYS A 6 -0.57 -5.90 18.38
C CYS A 6 -0.42 -6.27 16.90
N THR A 7 0.12 -7.46 16.62
CA THR A 7 0.12 -8.07 15.29
C THR A 7 -1.02 -9.07 15.24
N SER A 8 -2.25 -8.57 15.22
CA SER A 8 -3.39 -9.34 14.69
C SER A 8 -3.91 -8.65 13.44
N ALA A 9 -2.99 -8.30 12.53
CA ALA A 9 -3.39 -8.11 11.15
C ALA A 9 -3.60 -9.51 10.57
N ILE A 10 -4.85 -9.86 10.32
CA ILE A 10 -5.25 -11.10 9.68
C ILE A 10 -4.41 -11.23 8.40
N GLU A 11 -3.68 -12.34 8.24
CA GLU A 11 -2.86 -12.57 7.04
C GLU A 11 -3.74 -12.31 5.82
N THR A 12 -3.44 -11.26 5.07
CA THR A 12 -4.31 -10.85 3.97
C THR A 12 -3.84 -11.63 2.75
N PRO A 13 -4.63 -12.62 2.26
CA PRO A 13 -4.21 -13.43 1.13
C PRO A 13 -4.05 -12.55 -0.10
N HIS A 14 -2.90 -12.69 -0.78
CA HIS A 14 -2.66 -12.05 -2.06
C HIS A 14 -3.14 -12.98 -3.16
N TYR A 15 -4.16 -12.55 -3.90
CA TYR A 15 -4.70 -13.32 -5.02
C TYR A 15 -4.09 -12.84 -6.34
N ILE A 16 -3.79 -13.79 -7.23
CA ILE A 16 -3.43 -13.53 -8.61
C ILE A 16 -4.46 -14.23 -9.50
N VAL A 17 -5.19 -13.46 -10.31
CA VAL A 17 -6.20 -13.98 -11.26
C VAL A 17 -6.02 -13.27 -12.60
N ASN A 18 -5.93 -14.01 -13.70
CA ASN A 18 -5.84 -13.44 -15.06
C ASN A 18 -4.78 -12.34 -15.21
N ASN A 19 -3.57 -12.56 -14.69
CA ASN A 19 -2.46 -11.59 -14.68
C ASN A 19 -2.69 -10.31 -13.84
N LEU A 20 -3.77 -10.26 -13.05
CA LEU A 20 -4.03 -9.21 -12.07
C LEU A 20 -3.59 -9.69 -10.68
N CYS A 21 -2.82 -8.87 -9.97
CA CYS A 21 -2.48 -9.05 -8.57
C CYS A 21 -3.32 -8.09 -7.72
N TYR A 22 -4.04 -8.66 -6.76
CA TYR A 22 -4.84 -7.89 -5.79
C TYR A 22 -4.01 -7.63 -4.53
N ARG A 23 -3.95 -6.35 -4.13
CA ARG A 23 -3.24 -5.92 -2.92
C ARG A 23 -4.23 -5.29 -1.96
N TYR A 24 -4.26 -5.83 -0.74
CA TYR A 24 -5.13 -5.35 0.32
C TYR A 24 -4.33 -4.70 1.44
N ARG A 25 -4.89 -3.65 2.05
CA ARG A 25 -4.32 -2.99 3.23
C ARG A 25 -5.44 -2.65 4.21
N HIS A 26 -5.19 -2.91 5.49
CA HIS A 26 -6.09 -2.48 6.57
C HIS A 26 -5.57 -1.18 7.17
N VAL A 27 -6.44 -0.18 7.29
CA VAL A 27 -6.12 1.13 7.87
C VAL A 27 -7.15 1.46 8.95
N GLN A 28 -6.72 1.93 10.12
CA GLN A 28 -7.65 2.38 11.17
C GLN A 28 -8.56 3.49 10.66
N ILE A 29 -9.84 3.44 11.03
CA ILE A 29 -10.84 4.41 10.56
C ILE A 29 -10.51 5.85 10.97
N ASN A 30 -9.83 6.05 12.09
CA ASN A 30 -9.42 7.36 12.59
C ASN A 30 -8.06 7.83 12.05
N ASN A 31 -7.42 7.07 11.16
CA ASN A 31 -6.16 7.44 10.52
C ASN A 31 -6.43 7.98 9.11
N ASP A 32 -7.02 9.18 9.06
CA ASP A 32 -7.36 9.85 7.81
C ASP A 32 -6.12 10.08 6.93
N GLY A 33 -4.98 10.43 7.53
CA GLY A 33 -3.73 10.65 6.80
C GLY A 33 -3.24 9.40 6.05
N ALA A 34 -3.31 8.22 6.68
CA ALA A 34 -2.98 6.97 6.01
C ALA A 34 -4.00 6.63 4.91
N SER A 35 -5.29 6.85 5.17
CA SER A 35 -6.35 6.60 4.20
C SER A 35 -6.17 7.47 2.94
N GLU A 36 -5.92 8.77 3.11
CA GLU A 36 -5.63 9.68 2.00
C GLU A 36 -4.34 9.33 1.26
N PHE A 37 -3.29 8.94 2.00
CA PHE A 37 -2.04 8.49 1.40
C PHE A 37 -2.27 7.33 0.45
N TYR A 38 -2.95 6.26 0.88
CA TYR A 38 -3.19 5.09 0.02
C TYR A 38 -4.12 5.40 -1.14
N LYS A 39 -5.14 6.26 -0.95
CA LYS A 39 -5.98 6.75 -2.05
C LYS A 39 -5.17 7.42 -3.16
N LYS A 40 -4.15 8.22 -2.81
CA LYS A 40 -3.23 8.83 -3.80
C LYS A 40 -2.46 7.80 -4.63
N PHE A 41 -2.22 6.61 -4.08
CA PHE A 41 -1.57 5.50 -4.79
C PHE A 41 -2.56 4.58 -5.51
N GLY A 42 -3.83 4.99 -5.66
CA GLY A 42 -4.86 4.24 -6.37
C GLY A 42 -5.41 3.05 -5.59
N PHE A 43 -5.40 3.12 -4.25
CA PHE A 43 -6.18 2.22 -3.43
C PHE A 43 -7.58 2.79 -3.18
N GLU A 44 -8.58 1.93 -3.14
CA GLU A 44 -9.97 2.28 -2.87
C GLU A 44 -10.46 1.55 -1.62
N ILE A 45 -11.34 2.19 -0.84
CA ILE A 45 -11.96 1.53 0.33
C ILE A 45 -13.07 0.63 -0.19
N VAL A 46 -12.95 -0.67 0.06
CA VAL A 46 -13.92 -1.68 -0.41
C VAL A 46 -14.75 -2.28 0.72
N GLU A 47 -14.26 -2.21 1.96
CA GLU A 47 -14.94 -2.78 3.11
C GLU A 47 -14.57 -2.03 4.39
N THR A 48 -15.36 -2.22 5.44
CA THR A 48 -15.04 -1.79 6.81
C THR A 48 -15.18 -2.97 7.75
N HIS A 49 -14.10 -3.34 8.43
CA HIS A 49 -14.13 -4.39 9.46
C HIS A 49 -14.29 -3.74 10.83
N LYS A 50 -15.34 -4.19 11.53
CA LYS A 50 -15.59 -3.78 12.91
C LYS A 50 -14.69 -4.55 13.87
N HIS A 51 -14.16 -3.87 14.87
CA HIS A 51 -13.30 -4.49 15.90
C HIS A 51 -12.08 -5.26 15.34
N TYR A 52 -11.55 -4.81 14.21
CA TYR A 52 -10.39 -5.38 13.53
C TYR A 52 -9.12 -5.34 14.38
N TYR A 53 -8.79 -4.18 14.95
CA TYR A 53 -7.63 -4.03 15.82
C TYR A 53 -7.99 -4.34 17.27
N LYS A 54 -7.16 -5.17 17.91
CA LYS A 54 -7.29 -5.47 19.33
C LYS A 54 -6.53 -4.43 20.16
N CYS A 55 -7.07 -4.11 21.34
CA CYS A 55 -6.38 -3.36 22.39
C CYS A 55 -6.09 -1.86 22.13
N ILE A 56 -6.81 -1.21 21.21
CA ILE A 56 -6.74 0.26 20.98
C ILE A 56 -8.14 0.88 20.97
N GLU A 57 -8.27 2.18 21.24
CA GLU A 57 -9.58 2.88 21.33
C GLU A 57 -10.40 2.80 20.04
N SER A 58 -9.75 2.87 18.86
CA SER A 58 -10.41 2.67 17.57
C SER A 58 -10.13 1.28 17.04
N THR A 59 -11.07 0.38 17.27
CA THR A 59 -10.92 -1.02 16.87
C THR A 59 -11.29 -1.25 15.39
N ASP A 60 -12.00 -0.33 14.74
CA ASP A 60 -12.46 -0.47 13.36
C ASP A 60 -11.36 -0.18 12.31
N ALA A 61 -11.42 -0.87 11.17
CA ALA A 61 -10.50 -0.70 10.04
C ALA A 61 -11.23 -0.59 8.70
N PHE A 62 -10.73 0.26 7.81
CA PHE A 62 -11.02 0.21 6.39
C PHE A 62 -10.17 -0.87 5.72
N VAL A 63 -10.79 -1.66 4.86
CA VAL A 63 -10.08 -2.52 3.90
C VAL A 63 -9.92 -1.73 2.61
N LEU A 64 -8.67 -1.52 2.23
CA LEU A 64 -8.30 -0.85 0.99
C LEU A 64 -7.81 -1.88 -0.02
N GLU A 65 -8.29 -1.80 -1.25
CA GLU A 65 -7.90 -2.67 -2.36
C GLU A 65 -7.22 -1.86 -3.48
N LYS A 66 -6.20 -2.46 -4.09
CA LYS A 66 -5.65 -2.03 -5.37
C LYS A 66 -5.40 -3.23 -6.26
N THR A 67 -5.91 -3.15 -7.49
CA THR A 67 -5.62 -4.11 -8.55
C THR A 67 -4.40 -3.63 -9.34
N VAL A 68 -3.39 -4.49 -9.51
CA VAL A 68 -2.23 -4.20 -10.38
C VAL A 68 -2.11 -5.26 -11.45
N THR A 69 -1.94 -4.85 -12.70
CA THR A 69 -1.65 -5.76 -13.81
C THR A 69 -0.18 -6.15 -13.78
N ASN A 70 0.12 -7.44 -13.88
CA ASN A 70 1.49 -7.95 -13.99
C ASN A 70 1.93 -7.99 -15.47
N GLU A 71 1.55 -6.96 -16.24
CA GLU A 71 2.09 -6.77 -17.58
C GLU A 71 3.60 -6.52 -17.43
N LYS A 72 4.41 -7.28 -18.17
CA LYS A 72 5.83 -6.95 -18.29
C LYS A 72 5.89 -5.55 -18.90
N PRO A 73 6.73 -4.63 -18.37
CA PRO A 73 6.93 -3.35 -19.04
C PRO A 73 7.30 -3.65 -20.50
N PRO A 74 6.74 -2.91 -21.47
CA PRO A 74 7.07 -3.14 -22.87
C PRO A 74 8.58 -3.04 -23.04
N ASP A 75 9.19 -4.08 -23.62
CA ASP A 75 10.62 -4.18 -23.91
C ASP A 75 11.05 -3.00 -24.80
N HIS A 76 11.38 -1.85 -24.20
CA HIS A 76 11.93 -0.71 -24.92
C HIS A 76 13.07 -0.04 -24.17
N ALA A 77 14.26 -0.39 -24.67
CA ALA A 77 15.44 0.42 -24.87
C ALA A 77 16.32 0.76 -23.65
N HIS A 78 17.51 0.14 -23.64
CA HIS A 78 18.72 0.74 -23.10
C HIS A 78 18.89 2.17 -23.65
N SER A 79 18.55 3.19 -22.87
CA SER A 79 19.14 4.51 -23.04
C SER A 79 20.33 4.62 -22.11
N ASN A 80 21.53 4.60 -22.68
CA ASN A 80 22.78 4.94 -22.00
C ASN A 80 22.68 6.36 -21.44
N GLY A 81 22.40 6.50 -20.15
CA GLY A 81 22.54 7.75 -19.42
C GLY A 81 24.01 8.02 -19.14
N HIS A 82 24.68 8.70 -20.06
CA HIS A 82 25.99 9.30 -19.84
C HIS A 82 25.87 10.32 -18.68
N THR A 83 26.70 10.15 -17.65
CA THR A 83 26.83 11.11 -16.55
C THR A 83 27.52 12.38 -17.06
N GLU A 84 26.77 13.47 -17.21
CA GLU A 84 27.36 14.80 -17.27
C GLU A 84 27.44 15.38 -15.84
N LYS A 85 28.66 15.35 -15.30
CA LYS A 85 29.03 16.06 -14.08
C LYS A 85 29.29 17.51 -14.46
N ALA A 86 28.30 18.39 -14.25
CA ALA A 86 28.50 19.84 -14.40
C ALA A 86 29.03 20.44 -13.09
N GLU A 87 30.29 20.82 -13.15
CA GLU A 87 31.09 21.61 -12.23
C GLU A 87 30.44 22.99 -12.00
N LYS A 88 30.15 23.37 -10.74
CA LYS A 88 29.81 24.76 -10.39
C LYS A 88 31.00 25.43 -9.71
N LYS A 89 31.72 26.21 -10.51
CA LYS A 89 32.70 27.22 -10.11
C LYS A 89 32.00 28.40 -9.43
N THR A 90 32.40 28.74 -8.21
CA THR A 90 32.41 30.09 -7.65
C THR A 90 33.46 30.14 -6.56
#